data_AF-J2WKU3-F1
#
_entry.id   AF-J2WKU3-F1
#
_cell.length_a   1.000
_cell.length_b   1.000
_cell.length_c   1.000
_cell.angle_alpha   90.00
_cell.angle_beta   90.00
_cell.angle_gamma   90.00
#
_symmetry.space_group_name_H-M   'P 1'
#
loop_
_entity.id
_entity.type
_entity.pdbx_description
1 polymer ?
#
loop_
_entity_poly.entity_id
_entity_poly.type
_entity_poly.pdbx_seq_one_letter_code
_entity_poly.pdbx_strand_id
1 'polypeptide(L)'
;MKLALVLPLVLATSIGAARAEEADDIREATKAEADAFNARMYAGTPGDKAYACFVRRYDASHLARHPKQKVASMKLLISAEFDKEDKQLHNSFRLGFRYRQRAGDFRSAGSCNHVVFAKDGNEIRLGCGVDCEGGSIGVALAKDDKSAIMRLGRVRVWRNDKPDSEDEESLVAGSDDGIFRLDRTDTNECAALVTDREELAALRHK
;
A
#
# COMPACT_ATOMS: atom_id res chain seq x y z
N MET A 1 69.55 32.05 -3.36
CA MET A 1 68.57 32.45 -4.39
C MET A 1 67.75 31.24 -4.79
N LYS A 2 66.45 31.26 -4.43
CA LYS A 2 65.30 30.50 -4.94
C LYS A 2 65.42 28.97 -5.09
N LEU A 3 65.02 28.24 -4.03
CA LEU A 3 64.41 26.91 -4.15
C LEU A 3 63.00 27.08 -4.72
N ALA A 4 62.69 26.43 -5.84
CA ALA A 4 61.33 26.27 -6.34
C ALA A 4 60.88 24.83 -6.08
N LEU A 5 60.09 24.63 -5.03
CA LEU A 5 59.27 23.42 -4.83
C LEU A 5 58.02 23.57 -5.70
N VAL A 6 57.80 22.65 -6.64
CA VAL A 6 56.52 22.50 -7.35
C VAL A 6 55.83 21.27 -6.78
N LEU A 7 54.78 21.49 -5.99
CA LEU A 7 53.86 20.46 -5.49
C LEU A 7 52.94 19.97 -6.63
N PRO A 8 52.68 18.66 -6.78
CA PRO A 8 51.58 18.20 -7.62
C PRO A 8 50.24 18.37 -6.88
N LEU A 9 49.31 19.05 -7.54
CA LEU A 9 47.93 19.28 -7.13
C LEU A 9 47.15 17.97 -7.25
N VAL A 10 46.85 17.31 -6.13
CA VAL A 10 45.93 16.16 -6.11
C VAL A 10 44.50 16.69 -6.19
N LEU A 11 43.87 16.63 -7.36
CA LEU A 11 42.44 16.83 -7.49
C LEU A 11 41.71 15.65 -6.84
N ALA A 12 41.21 15.86 -5.62
CA ALA A 12 40.19 15.01 -5.03
C ALA A 12 38.86 15.26 -5.75
N THR A 13 38.56 14.45 -6.76
CA THR A 13 37.23 14.45 -7.38
C THR A 13 36.24 13.71 -6.50
N SER A 14 35.19 14.45 -6.16
CA SER A 14 34.09 14.11 -5.27
C SER A 14 33.44 12.78 -5.66
N ILE A 15 33.44 11.82 -4.73
CA ILE A 15 32.55 10.65 -4.79
C ILE A 15 31.15 11.17 -4.46
N GLY A 16 30.45 11.66 -5.49
CA GLY A 16 29.02 11.89 -5.43
C GLY A 16 28.33 10.54 -5.33
N ALA A 17 28.02 10.10 -4.10
CA ALA A 17 27.08 9.02 -3.86
C ALA A 17 25.69 9.51 -4.28
N ALA A 18 25.39 9.44 -5.57
CA ALA A 18 24.02 9.35 -6.03
C ALA A 18 23.46 8.05 -5.45
N ARG A 19 22.74 8.15 -4.32
CA ARG A 19 21.76 7.14 -3.94
C ARG A 19 20.69 7.17 -5.02
N ALA A 20 20.93 6.44 -6.11
CA ALA A 20 19.85 5.95 -6.92
C ALA A 20 18.87 5.28 -5.95
N GLU A 21 17.62 5.72 -5.96
CA GLU A 21 16.52 4.90 -5.46
C GLU A 21 16.74 3.51 -6.04
N GLU A 22 16.92 2.54 -5.15
CA GLU A 22 17.14 1.16 -5.53
C GLU A 22 15.87 0.72 -6.25
N ALA A 23 15.86 0.83 -7.58
CA ALA A 23 14.81 0.27 -8.41
C ALA A 23 14.76 -1.21 -8.04
N ASP A 24 13.71 -1.58 -7.33
CA ASP A 24 13.51 -2.94 -6.87
C ASP A 24 13.37 -3.78 -8.15
N ASP A 25 14.21 -4.80 -8.31
CA ASP A 25 14.20 -5.66 -9.47
C ASP A 25 12.95 -6.53 -9.32
N ILE A 26 11.87 -6.05 -9.96
CA ILE A 26 10.53 -6.63 -9.88
C ILE A 26 10.25 -7.36 -11.18
N ARG A 27 9.83 -8.62 -11.05
CA ARG A 27 9.35 -9.41 -12.18
C ARG A 27 7.84 -9.46 -12.16
N GLU A 28 7.21 -9.27 -13.31
CA GLU A 28 5.78 -9.54 -13.47
C GLU A 28 5.45 -11.02 -13.19
N ALA A 29 4.37 -11.26 -12.46
CA ALA A 29 3.87 -12.60 -12.24
C ALA A 29 3.31 -13.18 -13.56
N THR A 30 3.50 -14.48 -13.76
CA THR A 30 2.76 -15.23 -14.78
C THR A 30 1.27 -15.21 -14.44
N LYS A 31 0.42 -15.47 -15.44
CA LYS A 31 -1.03 -15.58 -15.24
C LYS A 31 -1.39 -16.58 -14.12
N ALA A 32 -0.75 -17.75 -14.08
CA ALA A 32 -1.02 -18.75 -13.05
C ALA A 32 -0.63 -18.28 -11.64
N GLU A 33 0.48 -17.55 -11.51
CA GLU A 33 0.92 -16.97 -10.23
C GLU A 33 -0.05 -15.86 -9.77
N ALA A 34 -0.51 -15.00 -10.69
CA ALA A 34 -1.49 -13.96 -10.42
C ALA A 34 -2.87 -14.56 -10.04
N ASP A 35 -3.33 -15.58 -10.76
CA ASP A 35 -4.58 -16.28 -10.47
C ASP A 35 -4.52 -16.97 -9.10
N ALA A 36 -3.40 -17.59 -8.74
CA ALA A 36 -3.18 -18.18 -7.41
C ALA A 36 -3.14 -17.12 -6.30
N PHE A 37 -2.51 -15.97 -6.55
CA PHE A 37 -2.52 -14.84 -5.62
C PHE A 37 -3.95 -14.32 -5.40
N ASN A 38 -4.73 -14.14 -6.47
CA ASN A 38 -6.12 -13.71 -6.39
C ASN A 38 -6.98 -14.72 -5.61
N ALA A 39 -6.79 -16.02 -5.86
CA ALA A 39 -7.49 -17.06 -5.11
C ALA A 39 -7.23 -16.97 -3.60
N ARG A 40 -5.98 -16.69 -3.20
CA ARG A 40 -5.62 -16.45 -1.79
C ARG A 40 -6.17 -15.13 -1.26
N MET A 41 -6.13 -14.06 -2.06
CA MET A 41 -6.63 -12.73 -1.70
C MET A 41 -8.12 -12.80 -1.36
N TYR A 42 -8.91 -13.49 -2.17
CA TYR A 42 -10.37 -13.53 -2.05
C TYR A 42 -10.92 -14.78 -1.37
N ALA A 43 -10.05 -15.62 -0.78
CA ALA A 43 -10.42 -16.89 -0.17
C ALA A 43 -11.23 -17.81 -1.13
N GLY A 44 -10.85 -17.80 -2.41
CA GLY A 44 -11.51 -18.51 -3.50
C GLY A 44 -11.29 -17.81 -4.84
N THR A 45 -11.61 -18.48 -5.95
CA THR A 45 -11.54 -17.88 -7.28
C THR A 45 -12.54 -16.72 -7.39
N PRO A 46 -12.09 -15.50 -7.73
CA PRO A 46 -13.00 -14.36 -7.88
C PRO A 46 -13.95 -14.61 -9.06
N GLY A 47 -15.24 -14.34 -8.85
CA GLY A 47 -16.24 -14.24 -9.92
C GLY A 47 -16.28 -12.82 -10.50
N ASP A 48 -17.48 -12.35 -10.89
CA ASP A 48 -17.66 -10.98 -11.40
C ASP A 48 -17.21 -9.89 -10.39
N LYS A 49 -17.44 -10.13 -9.09
CA LYS A 49 -16.97 -9.27 -7.99
C LYS A 49 -16.48 -10.09 -6.79
N ALA A 50 -15.39 -9.65 -6.19
CA ALA A 50 -14.84 -10.21 -4.95
C ALA A 50 -14.25 -9.13 -4.05
N TYR A 51 -14.23 -9.39 -2.74
CA TYR A 51 -13.76 -8.45 -1.72
C TYR A 51 -12.90 -9.15 -0.67
N ALA A 52 -11.89 -8.45 -0.18
CA ALA A 52 -11.07 -8.88 0.94
C ALA A 52 -10.86 -7.69 1.89
N CYS A 53 -11.32 -7.82 3.13
CA CYS A 53 -11.16 -6.80 4.17
C CYS A 53 -10.07 -7.20 5.16
N PHE A 54 -9.16 -6.27 5.43
CA PHE A 54 -8.10 -6.42 6.42
C PHE A 54 -8.07 -5.22 7.35
N VAL A 55 -7.88 -5.46 8.64
CA VAL A 55 -7.92 -4.40 9.65
C VAL A 55 -6.78 -4.53 10.65
N ARG A 56 -6.35 -3.39 11.19
CA ARG A 56 -5.45 -3.33 12.32
C ARG A 56 -5.86 -2.22 13.26
N ARG A 57 -5.87 -2.51 14.55
CA ARG A 57 -6.09 -1.54 15.62
C ARG A 57 -4.95 -1.71 16.62
N TYR A 58 -4.28 -0.63 16.98
CA TYR A 58 -3.18 -0.66 17.92
C TYR A 58 -3.65 -0.15 19.27
N ASP A 59 -3.37 -0.92 20.33
CA ASP A 59 -3.63 -0.49 21.69
C ASP A 59 -2.58 0.51 22.19
N ALA A 60 -2.84 1.08 23.37
CA ALA A 60 -1.94 2.04 23.99
C ALA A 60 -0.55 1.44 24.32
N SER A 61 -0.49 0.14 24.63
CA SER A 61 0.77 -0.55 24.96
C SER A 61 1.67 -0.66 23.73
N HIS A 62 1.10 -1.03 22.58
CA HIS A 62 1.79 -1.04 21.30
C HIS A 62 2.26 0.37 20.93
N LEU A 63 1.37 1.35 20.96
CA LEU A 63 1.72 2.73 20.57
C LEU A 63 2.75 3.38 21.51
N ALA A 64 2.84 2.95 22.77
CA ALA A 64 3.90 3.38 23.68
C ALA A 64 5.28 2.78 23.30
N ARG A 65 5.31 1.56 22.76
CA ARG A 65 6.54 0.91 22.27
C ARG A 65 6.99 1.40 20.88
N HIS A 66 6.09 1.99 20.12
CA HIS A 66 6.33 2.53 18.78
C HIS A 66 6.10 4.05 18.74
N PRO A 67 7.00 4.84 19.38
CA PRO A 67 6.77 6.26 19.60
C PRO A 67 6.71 7.09 18.31
N LYS A 68 7.24 6.59 17.18
CA LYS A 68 7.19 7.28 15.89
C LYS A 68 5.99 6.87 15.04
N GLN A 69 5.15 5.94 15.53
CA GLN A 69 3.96 5.50 14.83
C GLN A 69 2.89 6.59 14.82
N LYS A 70 2.49 6.98 13.62
CA LYS A 70 1.46 7.99 13.36
C LYS A 70 0.08 7.35 13.28
N VAL A 71 -0.05 6.15 12.71
CA VAL A 71 -1.33 5.47 12.50
C VAL A 71 -1.75 4.71 13.76
N ALA A 72 -2.97 4.95 14.25
CA ALA A 72 -3.55 4.21 15.39
C ALA A 72 -4.45 3.04 14.97
N SER A 73 -5.10 3.16 13.81
CA SER A 73 -5.89 2.09 13.23
C SER A 73 -5.95 2.21 11.71
N MET A 74 -6.09 1.08 11.04
CA MET A 74 -6.13 0.98 9.58
C MET A 74 -7.12 -0.09 9.14
N LYS A 75 -7.76 0.16 8.00
CA LYS A 75 -8.63 -0.74 7.27
C LYS A 75 -8.21 -0.71 5.80
N LEU A 76 -8.05 -1.87 5.20
CA LEU A 76 -7.73 -2.05 3.79
C LEU A 76 -8.79 -2.95 3.19
N LEU A 77 -9.52 -2.43 2.21
CA LEU A 77 -10.39 -3.19 1.35
C LEU A 77 -9.70 -3.37 0.00
N ILE A 78 -9.49 -4.62 -0.41
CA ILE A 78 -9.12 -4.95 -1.78
C ILE A 78 -10.37 -5.51 -2.47
N SER A 79 -10.68 -4.98 -3.64
CA SER A 79 -11.80 -5.41 -4.48
C SER A 79 -11.29 -5.88 -5.83
N ALA A 80 -11.93 -6.90 -6.38
CA ALA A 80 -11.76 -7.33 -7.76
C ALA A 80 -13.10 -7.21 -8.50
N GLU A 81 -13.02 -6.74 -9.75
CA GLU A 81 -14.14 -6.68 -10.69
C GLU A 81 -13.70 -7.24 -12.04
N PHE A 82 -14.47 -8.17 -12.59
CA PHE A 82 -14.22 -8.71 -13.92
C PHE A 82 -14.84 -7.78 -14.97
N ASP A 83 -13.99 -7.21 -15.82
CA ASP A 83 -14.41 -6.40 -16.95
C ASP A 83 -14.75 -7.30 -18.14
N LYS A 84 -15.96 -7.11 -18.69
CA LYS A 84 -16.49 -7.95 -19.76
C LYS A 84 -15.97 -7.55 -21.14
N GLU A 85 -15.50 -6.32 -21.29
CA GLU A 85 -14.99 -5.77 -22.55
C GLU A 85 -13.56 -6.26 -22.79
N ASP A 86 -12.67 -6.10 -21.81
CA ASP A 86 -11.27 -6.52 -21.92
C ASP A 86 -11.00 -7.96 -21.42
N LYS A 87 -12.00 -8.57 -20.76
CA LYS A 87 -11.95 -9.93 -20.19
C LYS A 87 -10.86 -10.11 -19.15
N GLN A 88 -10.57 -9.05 -18.39
CA GLN A 88 -9.56 -9.05 -17.32
C GLN A 88 -10.19 -8.77 -15.96
N LEU A 89 -9.48 -9.21 -14.92
CA LEU A 89 -9.84 -8.93 -13.54
C LEU A 89 -9.08 -7.69 -13.07
N HIS A 90 -9.82 -6.61 -12.82
CA HIS A 90 -9.26 -5.36 -12.30
C HIS A 90 -9.33 -5.36 -10.79
N ASN A 91 -8.19 -5.07 -10.17
CA ASN A 91 -8.11 -4.93 -8.72
C ASN A 91 -8.10 -3.44 -8.35
N SER A 92 -8.75 -3.10 -7.24
CA SER A 92 -8.74 -1.77 -6.67
C SER A 92 -8.60 -1.85 -5.16
N PHE A 93 -8.18 -0.74 -4.55
CA PHE A 93 -8.06 -0.66 -3.10
C PHE A 93 -8.78 0.55 -2.54
N ARG A 94 -9.24 0.38 -1.30
CA ARG A 94 -9.66 1.49 -0.43
C ARG A 94 -8.98 1.33 0.91
N LEU A 95 -8.29 2.39 1.32
CA LEU A 95 -7.60 2.50 2.58
C LEU A 95 -8.37 3.48 3.45
N GLY A 96 -8.64 3.10 4.70
CA GLY A 96 -9.12 4.02 5.73
C GLY A 96 -8.27 3.90 6.97
N PHE A 97 -7.93 5.03 7.60
CA PHE A 97 -7.10 5.02 8.80
C PHE A 97 -7.37 6.21 9.70
N ARG A 98 -6.87 6.11 10.93
CA ARG A 98 -6.91 7.18 11.93
C ARG A 98 -5.51 7.45 12.43
N TYR A 99 -5.16 8.72 12.58
CA TYR A 99 -3.93 9.11 13.26
C TYR A 99 -4.07 8.95 14.78
N ARG A 100 -2.96 8.69 15.46
CA ARG A 100 -2.87 8.63 16.92
C ARG A 100 -3.10 9.98 17.57
N GLN A 101 -2.53 11.05 17.00
CA GLN A 101 -2.50 12.39 17.59
C GLN A 101 -3.23 13.43 16.74
N ARG A 102 -4.08 12.99 15.82
CA ARG A 102 -4.88 13.88 14.96
C ARG A 102 -6.27 13.27 14.77
N ALA A 103 -7.29 14.05 15.10
CA ALA A 103 -8.67 13.64 14.96
C ALA A 103 -9.10 13.60 13.48
N GLY A 104 -10.04 12.71 13.18
CA GLY A 104 -10.59 12.51 11.84
C GLY A 104 -10.35 11.10 11.31
N ASP A 105 -11.20 10.70 10.37
CA ASP A 105 -11.04 9.50 9.58
C ASP A 105 -10.50 9.90 8.20
N PHE A 106 -9.39 9.29 7.82
CA PHE A 106 -8.68 9.58 6.58
C PHE A 106 -8.82 8.41 5.63
N ARG A 107 -8.92 8.70 4.35
CA ARG A 107 -9.08 7.69 3.31
C ARG A 107 -8.14 7.92 2.14
N SER A 108 -7.80 6.84 1.46
CA SER A 108 -7.16 6.85 0.15
C SER A 108 -7.76 5.72 -0.69
N ALA A 109 -7.77 5.85 -2.00
CA ALA A 109 -8.28 4.84 -2.90
C ALA A 109 -7.56 4.93 -4.24
N GLY A 110 -7.61 3.86 -5.00
CA GLY A 110 -7.04 3.81 -6.34
C GLY A 110 -7.11 2.43 -6.96
N SER A 111 -6.42 2.28 -8.07
CA SER A 111 -6.35 1.02 -8.83
C SER A 111 -5.13 0.21 -8.39
N CYS A 112 -5.21 -1.10 -8.58
CA CYS A 112 -4.09 -2.00 -8.41
C CYS A 112 -3.64 -2.53 -9.77
N ASN A 113 -2.34 -2.58 -9.97
CA ASN A 113 -1.72 -3.10 -11.17
C ASN A 113 -1.49 -4.60 -11.07
N HIS A 114 -0.70 -5.15 -12.00
CA HIS A 114 -0.38 -6.57 -12.00
C HIS A 114 0.42 -6.99 -10.77
N VAL A 115 0.21 -8.24 -10.38
CA VAL A 115 0.98 -8.88 -9.32
C VAL A 115 2.45 -8.99 -9.73
N VAL A 116 3.36 -8.60 -8.82
CA VAL A 116 4.81 -8.61 -9.04
C VAL A 116 5.52 -9.46 -7.98
N PHE A 117 6.68 -10.00 -8.34
CA PHE A 117 7.60 -10.68 -7.42
C PHE A 117 8.63 -9.69 -6.89
N ALA A 118 8.85 -9.72 -5.58
CA ALA A 118 9.91 -8.96 -4.92
C ALA A 118 11.30 -9.59 -5.15
N LYS A 119 12.36 -8.77 -4.98
CA LYS A 119 13.79 -9.12 -5.18
C LYS A 119 14.27 -10.42 -4.51
N ASP A 120 13.69 -10.82 -3.37
CA ASP A 120 14.09 -12.05 -2.68
C ASP A 120 13.47 -13.33 -3.30
N GLY A 121 12.65 -13.17 -4.34
CA GLY A 121 11.92 -14.23 -5.04
C GLY A 121 10.85 -14.91 -4.18
N ASN A 122 10.70 -14.49 -2.92
CA ASN A 122 9.93 -15.20 -1.90
C ASN A 122 8.61 -14.50 -1.57
N GLU A 123 8.39 -13.29 -2.08
CA GLU A 123 7.18 -12.53 -1.84
C GLU A 123 6.51 -12.04 -3.12
N ILE A 124 5.24 -12.41 -3.27
CA ILE A 124 4.32 -11.95 -4.30
C ILE A 124 3.55 -10.75 -3.75
N ARG A 125 3.54 -9.62 -4.47
CA ARG A 125 2.92 -8.36 -4.06
C ARG A 125 1.98 -7.84 -5.15
N LEU A 126 0.81 -7.35 -4.75
CA LEU A 126 -0.07 -6.54 -5.58
C LEU A 126 0.33 -5.07 -5.40
N GLY A 127 0.75 -4.40 -6.46
CA GLY A 127 1.00 -2.96 -6.42
C GLY A 127 -0.30 -2.19 -6.57
N CYS A 128 -0.52 -1.17 -5.75
CA CYS A 128 -1.70 -0.32 -5.83
C CYS A 128 -1.32 1.15 -5.81
N GLY A 129 -1.79 1.90 -6.80
CA GLY A 129 -1.47 3.30 -7.03
C GLY A 129 -2.68 4.20 -6.83
N VAL A 130 -2.44 5.40 -6.32
CA VAL A 130 -3.40 6.49 -6.30
C VAL A 130 -3.18 7.34 -7.55
N ASP A 131 -4.27 7.68 -8.22
CA ASP A 131 -4.23 8.45 -9.47
C ASP A 131 -3.55 9.82 -9.30
N CYS A 132 -3.06 10.36 -10.43
CA CYS A 132 -2.44 11.69 -10.51
C CYS A 132 -1.28 11.86 -9.52
N GLU A 133 -0.30 10.94 -9.58
CA GLU A 133 0.92 10.95 -8.74
C GLU A 133 0.61 10.93 -7.23
N GLY A 134 -0.55 10.37 -6.85
CA GLY A 134 -0.95 10.22 -5.46
C GLY A 134 -0.07 9.22 -4.70
N GLY A 135 0.80 8.47 -5.38
CA GLY A 135 1.73 7.50 -4.79
C GLY A 135 1.15 6.09 -4.71
N SER A 136 1.75 5.20 -3.91
CA SER A 136 1.42 3.77 -3.94
C SER A 136 1.60 3.03 -2.61
N ILE A 137 0.94 1.87 -2.55
CA ILE A 137 1.15 0.80 -1.57
C ILE A 137 1.46 -0.51 -2.29
N GLY A 138 2.17 -1.42 -1.61
CA GLY A 138 2.30 -2.81 -2.02
C GLY A 138 1.59 -3.72 -1.03
N VAL A 139 0.83 -4.69 -1.52
CA VAL A 139 0.04 -5.60 -0.67
C VAL A 139 0.46 -7.05 -0.93
N ALA A 140 1.02 -7.70 0.09
CA ALA A 140 1.27 -9.14 0.07
C ALA A 140 0.34 -9.87 1.04
N LEU A 141 0.30 -11.20 0.94
CA LEU A 141 -0.38 -12.05 1.93
C LEU A 141 0.64 -12.81 2.76
N ALA A 142 0.39 -12.89 4.07
CA ALA A 142 1.08 -13.82 4.94
C ALA A 142 0.87 -15.27 4.45
N LYS A 143 1.78 -16.17 4.81
CA LYS A 143 1.76 -17.57 4.35
C LYS A 143 0.48 -18.33 4.72
N ASP A 144 -0.20 -17.91 5.79
CA ASP A 144 -1.43 -18.52 6.29
C ASP A 144 -2.71 -17.87 5.74
N ASP A 145 -2.59 -16.88 4.85
CA ASP A 145 -3.68 -16.12 4.22
C ASP A 145 -4.58 -15.33 5.19
N LYS A 146 -4.21 -15.30 6.48
CA LYS A 146 -4.98 -14.63 7.54
C LYS A 146 -4.60 -13.17 7.75
N SER A 147 -3.50 -12.72 7.17
CA SER A 147 -3.08 -11.32 7.24
C SER A 147 -2.56 -10.82 5.90
N ALA A 148 -2.82 -9.55 5.59
CA ALA A 148 -2.13 -8.81 4.55
C ALA A 148 -0.91 -8.09 5.14
N ILE A 149 0.18 -8.03 4.37
CA ILE A 149 1.36 -7.20 4.65
C ILE A 149 1.32 -6.02 3.69
N MET A 150 0.88 -4.86 4.19
CA MET A 150 0.80 -3.63 3.42
C MET A 150 2.08 -2.82 3.63
N ARG A 151 2.84 -2.63 2.55
CA ARG A 151 3.99 -1.73 2.50
C ARG A 151 3.53 -0.37 1.99
N LEU A 152 3.79 0.65 2.77
CA LEU A 152 3.51 2.03 2.41
C LEU A 152 4.74 2.64 1.75
N GLY A 153 4.57 3.33 0.62
CA GLY A 153 5.53 4.33 0.14
C GLY A 153 5.09 5.72 0.58
N ARG A 154 4.22 6.32 -0.24
CA ARG A 154 3.47 7.54 0.04
C ARG A 154 2.11 7.38 -0.60
N VAL A 155 1.03 7.78 0.06
CA VAL A 155 -0.29 7.90 -0.57
C VAL A 155 -0.92 9.25 -0.25
N ARG A 156 -1.55 9.88 -1.24
CA ARG A 156 -2.44 11.04 -1.06
C ARG A 156 -3.66 10.59 -0.27
N VAL A 157 -4.08 11.41 0.68
CA VAL A 157 -5.19 11.09 1.59
C VAL A 157 -6.18 12.23 1.65
N TRP A 158 -7.45 11.87 1.84
CA TRP A 158 -8.55 12.81 2.01
C TRP A 158 -9.23 12.58 3.34
N ARG A 159 -9.78 13.65 3.90
CA ARG A 159 -10.63 13.53 5.08
C ARG A 159 -12.03 13.09 4.67
N ASN A 160 -12.59 12.14 5.41
CA ASN A 160 -13.92 11.62 5.12
C ASN A 160 -15.02 12.69 5.33
N ASP A 161 -14.82 13.62 6.27
CA ASP A 161 -15.76 14.71 6.56
C ASP A 161 -15.58 15.94 5.66
N LYS A 162 -14.55 15.96 4.82
CA LYS A 162 -14.24 17.06 3.90
C LYS A 162 -13.68 16.52 2.58
N PRO A 163 -14.50 15.81 1.78
CA PRO A 163 -14.05 15.16 0.55
C PRO A 163 -13.57 16.15 -0.52
N ASP A 164 -14.13 17.37 -0.52
CA ASP A 164 -13.82 18.43 -1.50
C ASP A 164 -12.73 19.40 -1.01
N SER A 165 -12.01 19.06 0.07
CA SER A 165 -10.90 19.90 0.52
C SER A 165 -9.76 19.85 -0.50
N GLU A 166 -9.25 21.02 -0.88
CA GLU A 166 -8.03 21.15 -1.70
C GLU A 166 -6.74 20.95 -0.89
N ASP A 167 -6.87 20.68 0.42
CA ASP A 167 -5.73 20.36 1.28
C ASP A 167 -5.05 19.07 0.81
N GLU A 168 -3.91 19.22 0.12
CA GLU A 168 -3.09 18.08 -0.26
C GLU A 168 -2.40 17.47 0.96
N GLU A 169 -2.93 16.34 1.41
CA GLU A 169 -2.34 15.58 2.50
C GLU A 169 -1.79 14.25 2.02
N SER A 170 -0.79 13.72 2.73
CA SER A 170 -0.23 12.41 2.40
C SER A 170 0.13 11.60 3.64
N LEU A 171 -0.17 10.31 3.58
CA LEU A 171 0.40 9.33 4.50
C LEU A 171 1.71 8.83 3.89
N VAL A 172 2.82 9.14 4.55
CA VAL A 172 4.18 8.78 4.12
C VAL A 172 4.76 7.73 5.05
N ALA A 173 5.48 6.76 4.49
CA ALA A 173 6.22 5.75 5.23
C ALA A 173 7.16 6.39 6.27
N GLY A 174 7.18 5.81 7.45
CA GLY A 174 8.11 6.16 8.52
C GLY A 174 8.71 4.90 9.13
N SER A 175 9.63 5.04 10.08
CA SER A 175 10.27 3.88 10.72
C SER A 175 9.27 2.94 11.41
N ASP A 176 8.14 3.47 11.91
CA ASP A 176 7.07 2.70 12.56
C ASP A 176 5.79 2.62 11.68
N ASP A 177 5.75 3.25 10.50
CA ASP A 177 4.58 3.31 9.60
C ASP A 177 4.93 2.88 8.16
N GLY A 178 6.02 2.15 7.94
CA GLY A 178 6.42 1.68 6.61
C GLY A 178 5.77 0.37 6.21
N ILE A 179 5.45 -0.49 7.19
CA ILE A 179 4.91 -1.83 6.98
C ILE A 179 3.82 -2.09 8.01
N PHE A 180 2.64 -2.47 7.53
CA PHE A 180 1.49 -2.81 8.35
C PHE A 180 1.11 -4.26 8.12
N ARG A 181 1.03 -5.03 9.21
CA ARG A 181 0.32 -6.30 9.21
C ARG A 181 -1.15 -6.04 9.54
N LEU A 182 -2.03 -6.37 8.61
CA LEU A 182 -3.48 -6.19 8.73
C LEU A 182 -4.14 -7.57 8.78
N ASP A 183 -5.00 -7.80 9.75
CA ASP A 183 -5.64 -9.09 9.96
C ASP A 183 -6.91 -9.18 9.11
N ARG A 184 -7.08 -10.28 8.39
CA ARG A 184 -8.26 -10.55 7.57
C ARG A 184 -9.49 -10.61 8.48
N THR A 185 -10.56 -9.99 8.04
CA THR A 185 -11.82 -9.95 8.79
C THR A 185 -13.01 -9.98 7.82
N ASP A 186 -14.21 -9.91 8.40
CA ASP A 186 -15.45 -9.83 7.65
C ASP A 186 -15.52 -8.54 6.80
N THR A 187 -16.10 -8.62 5.62
CA THR A 187 -16.18 -7.50 4.67
C THR A 187 -16.92 -6.30 5.26
N ASN A 188 -17.85 -6.52 6.19
CA ASN A 188 -18.61 -5.46 6.86
C ASN A 188 -17.73 -4.52 7.68
N GLU A 189 -16.58 -4.97 8.18
CA GLU A 189 -15.62 -4.08 8.87
C GLU A 189 -15.09 -2.98 7.94
N CYS A 190 -15.04 -3.23 6.63
CA CYS A 190 -14.62 -2.27 5.61
C CYS A 190 -15.78 -1.51 4.95
N ALA A 191 -17.04 -1.76 5.33
CA ALA A 191 -18.21 -1.14 4.70
C ALA A 191 -18.18 0.39 4.70
N ALA A 192 -17.61 1.00 5.74
CA ALA A 192 -17.45 2.45 5.84
C ALA A 192 -16.50 3.06 4.80
N LEU A 193 -15.72 2.24 4.08
CA LEU A 193 -14.84 2.71 3.00
C LEU A 193 -15.55 2.80 1.65
N VAL A 194 -16.69 2.13 1.49
CA VAL A 194 -17.43 2.06 0.23
C VAL A 194 -18.44 3.19 0.18
N THR A 195 -18.26 4.11 -0.76
CA THR A 195 -19.13 5.29 -0.94
C THR A 195 -20.26 5.05 -1.94
N ASP A 196 -20.06 4.13 -2.88
CA ASP A 196 -21.11 3.74 -3.83
C ASP A 196 -22.16 2.84 -3.16
N ARG A 197 -23.45 3.11 -3.42
CA ARG A 197 -24.55 2.42 -2.71
C ARG A 197 -24.75 0.99 -3.21
N GLU A 198 -24.59 0.76 -4.51
CA GLU A 198 -24.77 -0.57 -5.10
C GLU A 198 -23.64 -1.49 -4.70
N GLU A 199 -22.40 -0.99 -4.73
CA GLU A 199 -21.23 -1.70 -4.24
C GLU A 199 -21.33 -1.99 -2.74
N LEU A 200 -21.81 -1.03 -1.94
CA LEU A 200 -22.00 -1.24 -0.50
C LEU A 200 -23.05 -2.34 -0.22
N ALA A 201 -24.11 -2.40 -1.00
CA ALA A 201 -25.09 -3.48 -0.91
C ALA A 201 -24.45 -4.83 -1.26
N ALA A 202 -23.71 -4.90 -2.37
CA ALA A 202 -23.01 -6.12 -2.79
C ALA A 202 -21.99 -6.61 -1.73
N LEU A 203 -21.25 -5.69 -1.11
CA LEU A 203 -20.28 -5.99 -0.05
C LEU A 203 -20.95 -6.62 1.18
N ARG A 204 -22.12 -6.11 1.58
CA ARG A 204 -22.86 -6.56 2.78
C ARG A 204 -23.56 -7.91 2.62
N HIS A 205 -23.72 -8.37 1.39
CA HIS A 205 -24.30 -9.67 1.06
C HIS A 205 -23.26 -10.79 0.93
N LYS A 206 -21.97 -10.48 1.16
CA LYS A 206 -20.86 -11.45 1.24
C LYS A 206 -20.64 -11.87 2.69
#